data_AF-X0WUX0-F1
#
_entry.id   AF-X0WUX0-F1
#
_cell.length_a   1.000
_cell.length_b   1.000
_cell.length_c   1.000
_cell.angle_alpha   90.00
_cell.angle_beta   90.00
_cell.angle_gamma   90.00
#
_symmetry.space_group_name_H-M   'P 1'
#
loop_
_entity.id
_entity.type
_entity.pdbx_description
1 polymer ?
#
loop_
_entity_poly.entity_id
_entity_poly.type
_entity_poly.pdbx_seq_one_letter_code
_entity_poly.pdbx_strand_id
1 'polypeptide(L)'
;FVPDGDSFIDGVGVTDTVSKANFGFIVKYKKGADNSDGNLEFQYKAGDINLRSQDMEWLVVQSTTKVRFKGLATINGEGLYTFKVTAEDNGEPGTGDWFKIEIWMGPNVDTENSPPTPKHKAQGFLGGGNIQIHQK
;
A
#
# COMPACT_ATOMS: atom_id res chain seq x y z
N PHE A 1 26.07 -1.85 -5.48
CA PHE A 1 26.48 -1.59 -4.09
C PHE A 1 25.43 -0.75 -3.40
N VAL A 2 24.66 -1.34 -2.47
CA VAL A 2 24.41 -0.80 -1.11
C VAL A 2 24.12 -2.01 -0.21
N PRO A 3 25.04 -2.41 0.68
CA PRO A 3 24.77 -3.42 1.68
C PRO A 3 24.25 -2.72 2.94
N ASP A 4 22.93 -2.64 3.08
CA ASP A 4 22.30 -2.50 4.40
C ASP A 4 21.16 -3.51 4.48
N GLY A 5 21.02 -4.14 5.65
CA GLY A 5 20.11 -5.25 5.94
C GLY A 5 18.65 -4.84 6.07
N ASP A 6 18.19 -3.88 5.26
CA ASP A 6 16.82 -3.38 5.26
C ASP A 6 15.99 -4.13 4.21
N SER A 7 14.79 -4.56 4.62
CA SER A 7 13.78 -5.14 3.75
C SER A 7 12.89 -4.02 3.18
N PHE A 8 12.62 -4.07 1.88
CA PHE A 8 11.73 -3.13 1.22
C PHE A 8 10.77 -3.84 0.27
N ILE A 9 9.62 -3.23 0.02
CA ILE A 9 8.68 -3.64 -1.01
C ILE A 9 8.47 -2.45 -1.92
N ASP A 10 8.43 -2.68 -3.22
CA ASP A 10 7.93 -1.73 -4.19
C ASP A 10 6.80 -2.34 -5.02
N GLY A 11 6.04 -1.46 -5.66
CA GLY A 11 5.01 -1.89 -6.57
C GLY A 11 4.47 -0.75 -7.39
N VAL A 12 4.23 -1.02 -8.67
CA VAL A 12 3.54 -0.11 -9.59
C VAL A 12 2.56 -0.95 -10.38
N GLY A 13 1.30 -0.53 -10.48
CA GLY A 13 0.34 -1.34 -11.19
C GLY A 13 -0.99 -0.68 -11.47
N VAL A 14 -1.78 -1.38 -12.29
CA VAL A 14 -3.15 -1.04 -12.65
C VAL A 14 -4.07 -2.17 -12.22
N THR A 15 -5.19 -1.87 -11.55
CA THR A 15 -6.17 -2.91 -11.17
C THR A 15 -7.08 -3.31 -12.34
N ASP A 16 -7.40 -4.59 -12.49
CA ASP A 16 -8.20 -5.15 -13.61
C ASP A 16 -9.72 -4.96 -13.49
N THR A 17 -10.20 -4.22 -12.50
CA THR A 17 -11.64 -3.98 -12.33
C THR A 17 -12.17 -2.95 -13.34
N VAL A 18 -13.49 -3.02 -13.62
CA VAL A 18 -14.24 -2.19 -14.62
C VAL A 18 -13.95 -0.69 -14.52
N SER A 19 -13.50 -0.21 -13.37
CA SER A 19 -12.87 1.09 -13.18
C SER A 19 -11.41 0.92 -12.73
N LYS A 20 -10.48 1.16 -13.65
CA LYS A 20 -9.04 0.99 -13.44
C LYS A 20 -8.51 2.03 -12.44
N ALA A 21 -7.80 1.57 -11.42
CA ALA A 21 -6.99 2.42 -10.55
C ALA A 21 -5.51 2.20 -10.84
N ASN A 22 -4.69 3.21 -10.61
CA ASN A 22 -3.23 3.13 -10.72
C ASN A 22 -2.63 3.32 -9.33
N PHE A 23 -1.53 2.65 -9.04
CA PHE A 23 -0.80 2.86 -7.80
C PHE A 23 0.70 2.79 -8.02
N GLY A 24 1.43 3.41 -7.09
CA GLY A 24 2.87 3.29 -6.95
C GLY A 24 3.24 3.37 -5.47
N PHE A 25 4.09 2.47 -5.00
CA PHE A 25 4.61 2.55 -3.64
C PHE A 25 6.04 2.04 -3.52
N ILE A 26 6.71 2.52 -2.49
CA ILE A 26 7.89 1.92 -1.90
C ILE A 26 7.73 2.00 -0.39
N VAL A 27 7.91 0.88 0.32
CA VAL A 27 7.83 0.84 1.79
C VAL A 27 8.99 0.03 2.31
N LYS A 28 9.67 0.56 3.32
CA LYS A 28 10.89 -0.01 3.90
C LYS A 28 10.70 -0.20 5.39
N TYR A 29 11.10 -1.37 5.87
CA TYR A 29 11.33 -1.57 7.29
C TYR A 29 12.71 -1.01 7.63
N LYS A 30 12.79 -0.09 8.58
CA LYS A 30 14.07 0.38 9.12
C LYS A 30 14.39 -0.39 10.39
N LYS A 31 15.48 -1.16 10.37
CA LYS A 31 15.93 -1.91 11.54
C LYS A 31 16.22 -0.95 12.70
N GLY A 32 15.52 -1.13 13.82
CA GLY A 32 15.69 -0.30 15.02
C GLY A 32 14.91 1.01 15.04
N ALA A 33 14.00 1.23 14.07
CA ALA A 33 13.04 2.32 14.09
C ALA A 33 11.65 1.80 14.48
N ASP A 34 10.89 2.63 15.20
CA ASP A 34 9.50 2.33 15.57
C ASP A 34 8.53 2.46 14.37
N ASN A 35 8.92 3.25 13.36
CA ASN A 35 8.12 3.53 12.17
C ASN A 35 8.79 3.02 10.88
N SER A 36 7.97 2.74 9.87
CA SER A 36 8.42 2.43 8.51
C SER A 36 8.74 3.72 7.74
N ASP A 37 9.45 3.60 6.62
CA ASP A 37 9.72 4.72 5.71
C ASP A 37 9.21 4.36 4.31
N GLY A 38 8.88 5.35 3.49
CA GLY A 38 8.34 5.10 2.17
C GLY A 38 7.31 6.11 1.68
N ASN A 39 6.74 5.81 0.52
CA ASN A 39 5.72 6.61 -0.14
C ASN A 39 4.68 5.70 -0.79
N LEU A 40 3.44 6.16 -0.83
CA LEU A 40 2.33 5.56 -1.57
C LEU A 40 1.59 6.66 -2.32
N GLU A 41 1.33 6.43 -3.61
CA GLU A 41 0.36 7.16 -4.40
C GLU A 41 -0.67 6.19 -4.98
N PHE A 42 -1.95 6.53 -4.86
CA PHE A 42 -3.06 5.77 -5.42
C PHE A 42 -4.02 6.71 -6.16
N GLN A 43 -4.25 6.44 -7.43
CA GLN A 43 -5.09 7.25 -8.31
C GLN A 43 -6.27 6.44 -8.83
N TYR A 44 -7.47 6.94 -8.56
CA TYR A 44 -8.72 6.40 -9.09
C TYR A 44 -9.56 7.52 -9.71
N LYS A 45 -9.45 7.66 -11.03
CA LYS A 45 -10.04 8.78 -11.79
C LYS A 45 -11.57 8.80 -11.74
N ALA A 46 -12.22 7.63 -11.79
CA ALA A 46 -13.67 7.55 -11.81
C ALA A 46 -14.34 8.01 -10.50
N GLY A 47 -13.58 8.05 -9.40
CA GLY A 47 -14.03 8.59 -8.11
C GLY A 47 -13.36 9.91 -7.72
N ASP A 48 -12.59 10.51 -8.62
CA ASP A 48 -11.78 11.71 -8.35
C ASP A 48 -10.89 11.58 -7.09
N ILE A 49 -10.20 10.43 -6.96
CA ILE A 49 -9.33 10.15 -5.82
C ILE A 49 -7.88 10.18 -6.27
N ASN A 50 -7.11 11.12 -5.73
CA ASN A 50 -5.66 11.06 -5.67
C ASN A 50 -5.20 10.98 -4.21
N LEU A 51 -4.94 9.78 -3.72
CA LEU A 51 -4.42 9.55 -2.39
C LEU A 51 -2.89 9.60 -2.40
N ARG A 52 -2.33 10.43 -1.53
CA ARG A 52 -0.88 10.52 -1.29
C ARG A 52 -0.56 10.35 0.18
N SER A 53 0.36 9.44 0.47
CA SER A 53 0.86 9.26 1.84
C SER A 53 1.55 10.51 2.36
N GLN A 54 1.33 10.79 3.64
CA GLN A 54 2.09 11.74 4.43
C GLN A 54 3.13 11.01 5.29
N ASP A 55 2.74 9.87 5.87
CA ASP A 55 3.59 9.07 6.74
C ASP A 55 3.37 7.57 6.51
N MET A 56 4.41 6.77 6.73
CA MET A 56 4.34 5.30 6.85
C MET A 56 4.41 4.91 8.32
N GLU A 57 3.31 4.38 8.86
CA GLU A 57 3.25 4.03 10.28
C GLU A 57 3.84 2.64 10.53
N TRP A 58 3.44 1.63 9.76
CA TRP A 58 3.99 0.28 9.91
C TRP A 58 3.98 -0.52 8.62
N LEU A 59 4.84 -1.53 8.61
CA LEU A 59 4.96 -2.58 7.61
C LEU A 59 5.08 -3.93 8.33
N VAL A 60 4.22 -4.89 7.99
CA VAL A 60 4.31 -6.29 8.45
C VAL A 60 4.38 -7.18 7.23
N VAL A 61 5.39 -8.02 7.23
CA VAL A 61 5.57 -9.11 6.28
C VAL A 61 4.86 -10.34 6.84
N GLN A 62 3.78 -10.78 6.18
CA GLN A 62 2.96 -11.91 6.65
C GLN A 62 3.49 -13.25 6.14
N SER A 63 4.06 -13.26 4.94
CA SER A 63 4.70 -14.41 4.30
C SER A 63 5.73 -13.93 3.28
N THR A 64 6.38 -14.86 2.57
CA THR A 64 7.28 -14.55 1.44
C THR A 64 6.59 -13.79 0.31
N THR A 65 5.27 -13.92 0.18
CA THR A 65 4.46 -13.38 -0.92
C THR A 65 3.44 -12.35 -0.49
N LYS A 66 3.32 -12.04 0.81
CA LYS A 66 2.25 -11.17 1.32
C LYS A 66 2.74 -10.17 2.34
N VAL A 67 2.39 -8.91 2.11
CA VAL A 67 2.72 -7.79 3.00
C VAL A 67 1.50 -6.93 3.28
N ARG A 68 1.53 -6.28 4.44
CA ARG A 68 0.58 -5.22 4.78
C ARG A 68 1.35 -4.03 5.30
N PHE A 69 0.89 -2.84 4.94
CA PHE A 69 1.41 -1.61 5.50
C PHE A 69 0.30 -0.59 5.66
N LYS A 70 0.49 0.34 6.59
CA LYS A 70 -0.47 1.41 6.85
C LYS A 70 0.25 2.73 7.04
N GLY A 71 -0.50 3.81 6.86
CA GLY A 71 -0.01 5.13 7.16
C GLY A 71 -1.10 6.19 7.10
N LEU A 72 -0.66 7.43 7.18
CA LEU A 72 -1.50 8.60 7.01
C LEU A 72 -1.39 9.13 5.60
N ALA A 73 -2.49 9.68 5.09
CA ALA A 73 -2.55 10.24 3.75
C ALA A 73 -3.54 11.40 3.65
N THR A 74 -3.43 12.11 2.53
CA THR A 74 -4.40 13.11 2.07
C THR A 74 -5.08 12.58 0.81
N ILE A 75 -6.33 12.98 0.56
CA ILE A 75 -6.99 12.79 -0.74
C ILE A 75 -7.07 14.16 -1.42
N ASN A 76 -6.54 14.28 -2.63
CA ASN A 76 -6.48 15.51 -3.42
C ASN A 76 -5.80 16.68 -2.67
N GLY A 77 -4.85 16.37 -1.78
CA GLY A 77 -4.15 17.35 -0.94
C GLY A 77 -4.96 17.82 0.28
N GLU A 78 -6.14 17.25 0.52
CA GLU A 78 -7.04 17.66 1.60
C GLU A 78 -7.34 16.52 2.57
N GLY A 79 -7.74 16.91 3.78
CA GLY A 79 -8.15 16.01 4.85
C GLY A 79 -7.01 15.18 5.42
N LEU A 80 -7.34 14.36 6.41
CA LEU A 80 -6.43 13.39 7.01
C LEU A 80 -7.11 12.03 7.00
N TYR A 81 -6.44 11.05 6.40
CA TYR A 81 -6.97 9.71 6.20
C TYR A 81 -5.98 8.68 6.69
N THR A 82 -6.48 7.62 7.31
CA THR A 82 -5.70 6.39 7.52
C THR A 82 -5.88 5.51 6.28
N PHE A 83 -4.80 5.00 5.71
CA PHE A 83 -4.86 3.98 4.67
C PHE A 83 -4.21 2.68 5.16
N LYS A 84 -4.70 1.55 4.66
CA LYS A 84 -4.07 0.25 4.82
C LYS A 84 -4.00 -0.44 3.47
N VAL A 85 -2.81 -0.90 3.11
CA VAL A 85 -2.56 -1.69 1.92
C VAL A 85 -2.31 -3.15 2.31
N THR A 86 -2.86 -4.06 1.52
CA THR A 86 -2.41 -5.46 1.44
C THR A 86 -1.93 -5.69 0.01
N ALA A 87 -0.72 -6.19 -0.13
CA ALA A 87 -0.11 -6.50 -1.41
C ALA A 87 0.37 -7.95 -1.41
N GLU A 88 0.14 -8.64 -2.53
CA GLU A 88 0.58 -10.01 -2.77
C GLU A 88 1.43 -10.06 -4.04
N ASP A 89 2.66 -10.54 -3.89
CA ASP A 89 3.64 -10.83 -4.94
C ASP A 89 3.52 -12.32 -5.27
N ASN A 90 2.92 -12.62 -6.43
CA ASN A 90 2.55 -13.97 -6.83
C ASN A 90 3.45 -14.52 -7.96
N GLY A 91 4.67 -14.00 -8.08
CA GLY A 91 5.74 -14.59 -8.87
C GLY A 91 6.24 -13.73 -10.02
N GLU A 92 7.43 -14.05 -10.49
CA GLU A 92 8.17 -13.23 -11.47
C GLU A 92 8.02 -13.77 -12.91
N PRO A 93 7.73 -12.91 -13.92
CA PRO A 93 7.43 -11.48 -13.83
C PRO A 93 5.96 -11.19 -13.47
N GLY A 94 5.70 -10.62 -12.28
CA GLY A 94 4.42 -10.09 -11.78
C GLY A 94 3.13 -10.83 -12.12
N THR A 95 3.14 -12.16 -12.23
CA THR A 95 1.98 -12.91 -12.75
C THR A 95 0.98 -13.18 -11.64
N GLY A 96 -0.13 -12.43 -11.64
CA GLY A 96 -1.21 -12.64 -10.66
C GLY A 96 -1.00 -11.91 -9.34
N ASP A 97 -0.12 -10.91 -9.33
CA ASP A 97 0.00 -9.99 -8.21
C ASP A 97 -1.37 -9.40 -7.86
N TRP A 98 -1.58 -9.17 -6.58
CA TRP A 98 -2.84 -8.67 -6.07
C TRP A 98 -2.64 -7.50 -5.13
N PHE A 99 -3.51 -6.51 -5.25
CA PHE A 99 -3.46 -5.29 -4.47
C PHE A 99 -4.82 -5.01 -3.84
N LYS A 100 -4.81 -4.55 -2.59
CA LYS A 100 -5.97 -3.98 -1.90
C LYS A 100 -5.56 -2.75 -1.10
N ILE A 101 -6.38 -1.72 -1.18
CA ILE A 101 -6.31 -0.53 -0.35
C ILE A 101 -7.66 -0.28 0.32
N GLU A 102 -7.61 0.06 1.60
CA GLU A 102 -8.73 0.49 2.41
C GLU A 102 -8.39 1.85 3.02
N ILE A 103 -9.35 2.78 3.00
CA ILE A 103 -9.14 4.17 3.39
C ILE A 103 -10.25 4.62 4.35
N TRP A 104 -9.86 5.19 5.47
CA TRP A 104 -10.75 5.72 6.51
C TRP A 104 -10.48 7.20 6.77
N MET A 105 -11.51 7.93 7.19
CA MET A 105 -11.37 9.33 7.59
C MET A 105 -10.81 9.43 9.02
N GLY A 106 -9.83 10.31 9.22
CA GLY A 106 -9.15 10.53 10.48
C GLY A 106 -7.90 9.64 10.66
N PRO A 107 -7.05 9.98 11.64
CA PRO A 107 -5.85 9.20 11.98
C PRO A 107 -6.20 7.99 12.86
N ASN A 108 -5.30 7.00 12.91
CA ASN A 108 -5.34 5.87 13.85
C ASN A 108 -6.62 5.00 13.82
N VAL A 109 -7.33 4.93 12.70
CA VAL A 109 -8.63 4.20 12.63
C VAL A 109 -8.47 2.67 12.68
N ASP A 110 -7.24 2.16 12.50
CA ASP A 110 -6.90 0.74 12.48
C ASP A 110 -6.42 0.19 13.85
N THR A 111 -6.62 0.92 14.95
CA THR A 111 -6.29 0.43 16.32
C THR A 111 -7.36 -0.51 16.90
N GLU A 112 -8.52 -0.59 16.25
CA GLU A 112 -9.61 -1.44 16.70
C GLU A 112 -9.48 -2.84 16.09
N ASN A 113 -9.55 -3.90 16.90
CA ASN A 113 -9.63 -5.30 16.42
C ASN A 113 -10.82 -5.55 15.47
N SER A 114 -11.70 -4.56 15.30
CA SER A 114 -12.68 -4.41 14.23
C SER A 114 -12.69 -2.94 13.78
N PRO A 115 -11.91 -2.57 12.75
CA PRO A 115 -11.96 -1.21 12.23
C PRO A 115 -13.36 -0.93 11.66
N PRO A 116 -13.82 0.33 11.67
CA PRO A 116 -15.10 0.71 11.06
C PRO A 116 -15.09 0.43 9.56
N THR A 117 -16.24 0.59 8.90
CA THR A 117 -16.32 0.42 7.45
C THR A 117 -15.43 1.46 6.73
N PRO A 118 -14.56 1.06 5.78
CA PRO A 118 -13.76 1.99 5.01
C PRO A 118 -14.63 2.99 4.25
N LYS A 119 -14.21 4.26 4.20
CA LYS A 119 -14.83 5.29 3.36
C LYS A 119 -14.62 4.97 1.87
N HIS A 120 -13.42 4.50 1.53
CA HIS A 120 -13.08 4.03 0.19
C HIS A 120 -12.33 2.72 0.26
N LYS A 121 -12.52 1.88 -0.76
CA LYS A 121 -11.85 0.59 -0.91
C LYS A 121 -11.66 0.28 -2.39
N ALA A 122 -10.49 -0.24 -2.73
CA ALA A 122 -10.22 -0.84 -4.02
C ALA A 122 -9.43 -2.14 -3.80
N GLN A 123 -9.68 -3.15 -4.64
CA GLN A 123 -8.92 -4.39 -4.61
C GLN A 123 -9.00 -5.08 -5.97
N GLY A 124 -7.98 -5.84 -6.33
CA GLY A 124 -7.99 -6.64 -7.55
C GLY A 124 -6.62 -7.18 -7.92
N PHE A 125 -6.62 -8.08 -8.89
CA PHE A 125 -5.42 -8.48 -9.58
C PHE A 125 -4.88 -7.33 -10.43
N LEU A 126 -3.57 -7.28 -10.60
CA LEU A 126 -2.94 -6.34 -11.51
C LEU A 126 -3.27 -6.74 -12.95
N GLY A 127 -3.86 -5.81 -13.71
CA GLY A 127 -3.97 -5.90 -15.17
C GLY A 127 -2.67 -5.51 -15.89
N GLY A 128 -1.66 -5.10 -15.12
CA GLY A 128 -0.30 -4.79 -15.56
C GLY A 128 0.50 -4.14 -14.43
N GLY A 129 1.83 -4.24 -14.49
CA GLY A 129 2.74 -3.79 -13.43
C GLY A 129 3.46 -4.94 -12.73
N ASN A 130 4.05 -4.66 -11.56
CA ASN A 130 4.72 -5.63 -10.71
C ASN A 130 4.63 -5.18 -9.25
N ILE A 131 4.61 -6.14 -8.33
CA ILE A 131 4.87 -5.96 -6.90
C ILE A 131 6.05 -6.85 -6.54
N GLN A 132 7.08 -6.30 -5.90
CA GLN A 132 8.25 -7.07 -5.53
C GLN A 132 8.54 -6.97 -4.03
N ILE A 133 8.53 -8.11 -3.34
CA ILE A 133 8.85 -8.19 -1.91
C ILE A 133 10.32 -8.59 -1.74
N HIS A 134 11.16 -7.66 -1.30
CA HIS A 134 12.56 -7.94 -0.99
C HIS A 134 12.73 -8.31 0.47
N GLN A 135 12.87 -9.60 0.74
CA GLN A 135 13.22 -10.14 2.06
C GLN A 135 14.72 -10.42 2.12
N LYS A 136 15.42 -9.83 3.09
CA LYS A 136 16.80 -10.16 3.44
C LYS A 136 16.87 -10.95 4.74
#